data_AF-A0A2M8NPT2-F1
#
_entry.id   AF-A0A2M8NPT2-F1
#
_cell.length_a   1.000
_cell.length_b   1.000
_cell.length_c   1.000
_cell.angle_alpha   90.00
_cell.angle_beta   90.00
_cell.angle_gamma   90.00
#
_symmetry.space_group_name_H-M   'P 1'
#
loop_
_entity.id
_entity.type
_entity.pdbx_description
1 polymer ?
#
loop_
_entity_poly.entity_id
_entity_poly.type
_entity_poly.pdbx_seq_one_letter_code
_entity_poly.pdbx_strand_id
1 'polypeptide(L)'
;SEFGKHGNLLYIKTYHQRYMDMSQPSSSPSEGRWRDWTIIGLRALFIIGTSLLIIIERTQLTPEVPFPSEAFNDVYTASAIGMGLVVLFVVMSFINAVRPFITYMLIPADFVLAGLFVLTSNADPLVFVASVGYLAVTGFLRLGAILGGINTLGVVAAGIGVIIYLAGQNKREVDFTPYLLPMMLAMLLSAGVGIWMYMQDGLGSNEQRNLRKLAKERDLQVKEARERAKSLTELTNILAGTLNFRKVLE
;
A
#
# COMPACT_ATOMS: atom_id res chain seq x y z
N SER A 1 18.75 -17.09 -58.17
CA SER A 1 18.00 -17.87 -57.15
C SER A 1 18.25 -17.40 -55.71
N GLU A 2 18.80 -16.19 -55.47
CA GLU A 2 19.17 -15.72 -54.12
C GLU A 2 18.14 -14.81 -53.44
N PHE A 3 17.05 -14.41 -54.11
CA PHE A 3 16.06 -13.49 -53.53
C PHE A 3 15.10 -14.11 -52.49
N GLY A 4 15.12 -15.44 -52.30
CA GLY A 4 14.21 -16.15 -51.39
C GLY A 4 14.67 -16.24 -49.92
N LYS A 5 15.96 -16.00 -49.62
CA LYS A 5 16.51 -16.22 -48.26
C LYS A 5 16.32 -15.04 -47.30
N HIS A 6 16.16 -13.82 -47.81
CA HIS A 6 16.03 -12.63 -46.94
C HIS A 6 14.60 -12.36 -46.46
N GLY A 7 13.56 -12.86 -47.14
CA GLY A 7 12.16 -12.67 -46.72
C GLY A 7 11.77 -13.39 -45.43
N ASN A 8 12.32 -14.59 -45.18
CA ASN A 8 11.96 -15.41 -44.03
C ASN A 8 12.53 -14.90 -42.70
N LEU A 9 13.67 -14.19 -42.72
CA LEU A 9 14.30 -13.65 -41.51
C LEU A 9 13.53 -12.47 -40.91
N LEU A 10 12.88 -11.65 -41.76
CA LEU A 10 12.07 -10.53 -41.29
C LEU A 10 10.76 -10.99 -40.64
N TYR A 11 10.15 -12.05 -41.20
CA TYR A 11 8.93 -12.63 -40.64
C TYR A 11 9.18 -13.21 -39.24
N ILE A 12 10.26 -13.98 -39.04
CA ILE A 12 10.55 -14.62 -37.74
C ILE A 12 10.80 -13.58 -36.63
N LYS A 13 11.48 -12.46 -36.93
CA LYS A 13 11.73 -11.40 -35.93
C LYS A 13 10.43 -10.73 -35.46
N THR A 14 9.48 -10.54 -36.36
CA THR A 14 8.21 -9.85 -36.06
C THR A 14 7.28 -10.72 -35.20
N TYR A 15 7.24 -12.04 -35.45
CA TYR A 15 6.47 -12.96 -34.60
C TYR A 15 7.08 -13.12 -33.21
N HIS A 16 8.42 -13.13 -33.08
CA HIS A 16 9.05 -13.31 -31.77
C HIS A 16 8.88 -12.09 -30.85
N GLN A 17 8.91 -10.88 -31.41
CA GLN A 17 8.65 -9.64 -30.66
C GLN A 17 7.21 -9.62 -30.12
N ARG A 18 6.23 -10.08 -30.91
CA ARG A 18 4.82 -10.09 -30.53
C ARG A 18 4.49 -11.11 -29.44
N TYR A 19 5.22 -12.22 -29.37
CA TYR A 19 5.07 -13.20 -28.28
C TYR A 19 5.74 -12.77 -26.97
N MET A 20 6.76 -11.91 -27.02
CA MET A 20 7.39 -11.33 -25.82
C MET A 20 6.50 -10.24 -25.19
N ASP A 21 5.74 -9.48 -25.99
CA ASP A 21 4.81 -8.48 -25.45
C ASP A 21 3.54 -9.10 -24.82
N MET A 22 3.14 -10.31 -25.24
CA MET A 22 1.97 -11.01 -24.68
C MET A 22 2.25 -11.75 -23.37
N SER A 23 3.52 -11.97 -23.01
CA SER A 23 3.90 -12.69 -21.78
C SER A 23 4.27 -11.77 -20.62
N GLN A 24 4.33 -10.45 -20.83
CA GLN A 24 4.36 -9.53 -19.70
C GLN A 24 2.96 -9.47 -19.11
N PRO A 25 2.75 -9.93 -17.85
CA PRO A 25 1.49 -9.71 -17.18
C PRO A 25 1.29 -8.19 -17.14
N SER A 26 0.33 -7.72 -17.93
CA SER A 26 -0.14 -6.35 -17.88
C SER A 26 -0.75 -6.15 -16.50
N SER A 27 0.08 -5.80 -15.52
CA SER A 27 -0.40 -5.27 -14.26
C SER A 27 -1.17 -4.02 -14.64
N SER A 28 -2.50 -4.12 -14.57
CA SER A 28 -3.37 -3.06 -15.05
C SER A 28 -2.99 -1.78 -14.30
N PRO A 29 -2.62 -0.68 -14.98
CA PRO A 29 -2.19 0.56 -14.31
C PRO A 29 -3.29 1.19 -13.44
N SER A 30 -4.53 0.66 -13.49
CA SER A 30 -5.68 1.08 -12.71
C SER A 30 -5.68 0.61 -11.26
N GLU A 31 -5.17 -0.58 -10.93
CA GLU A 31 -5.28 -1.12 -9.56
C GLU A 31 -4.43 -0.33 -8.54
N GLY A 32 -3.25 0.15 -8.96
CA GLY A 32 -2.40 0.97 -8.10
C GLY A 32 -3.01 2.35 -7.79
N ARG A 33 -3.73 2.95 -8.74
CA ARG A 33 -4.28 4.32 -8.59
C ARG A 33 -5.40 4.37 -7.57
N TRP A 34 -6.32 3.41 -7.57
CA TRP A 34 -7.43 3.41 -6.61
C TRP A 34 -6.96 3.30 -5.17
N ARG A 35 -5.95 2.47 -4.91
CA ARG A 35 -5.33 2.35 -3.59
C ARG A 35 -4.75 3.71 -3.15
N ASP A 36 -4.00 4.39 -4.00
CA ASP A 36 -3.43 5.70 -3.64
C ASP A 36 -4.50 6.76 -3.30
N TRP A 37 -5.66 6.73 -3.97
CA TRP A 37 -6.77 7.63 -3.65
C TRP A 37 -7.48 7.31 -2.34
N THR A 38 -7.69 6.02 -2.01
CA THR A 38 -8.34 5.67 -0.74
C THR A 38 -7.51 6.13 0.46
N ILE A 39 -6.18 6.08 0.32
CA ILE A 39 -5.23 6.61 1.30
C ILE A 39 -5.39 8.11 1.52
N ILE A 40 -5.45 8.86 0.43
CA ILE A 40 -5.55 10.33 0.47
C ILE A 40 -6.88 10.70 1.14
N GLY A 41 -7.95 10.00 0.75
CA GLY A 41 -9.28 10.16 1.35
C GLY A 41 -9.31 9.83 2.84
N LEU A 42 -8.74 8.70 3.26
CA LEU A 42 -8.68 8.29 4.67
C LEU A 42 -7.90 9.30 5.54
N ARG A 43 -6.85 9.93 5.01
CA ARG A 43 -6.10 10.96 5.76
C ARG A 43 -6.85 12.29 5.81
N ALA A 44 -7.48 12.70 4.71
CA ALA A 44 -8.34 13.88 4.74
C ALA A 44 -9.48 13.70 5.76
N LEU A 45 -10.10 12.51 5.76
CA LEU A 45 -11.15 12.16 6.72
C LEU A 45 -10.64 12.12 8.16
N PHE A 46 -9.43 11.60 8.38
CA PHE A 46 -8.75 11.67 9.67
C PHE A 46 -8.62 13.11 10.16
N ILE A 47 -8.02 13.97 9.35
CA ILE A 47 -7.75 15.37 9.70
C ILE A 47 -9.05 16.09 10.02
N ILE A 48 -10.08 15.95 9.18
CA ILE A 48 -11.38 16.58 9.39
C ILE A 48 -12.02 16.02 10.66
N GLY A 49 -12.02 14.70 10.84
CA GLY A 49 -12.62 14.03 11.98
C GLY A 49 -11.97 14.40 13.32
N THR A 50 -10.64 14.38 13.41
CA THR A 50 -9.91 14.75 14.63
C THR A 50 -10.03 16.24 14.93
N SER A 51 -10.01 17.10 13.92
CA SER A 51 -10.21 18.54 14.10
C SER A 51 -11.60 18.83 14.65
N LEU A 52 -12.64 18.19 14.08
CA LEU A 52 -14.01 18.30 14.59
C LEU A 52 -14.14 17.75 16.01
N LEU A 53 -13.50 16.62 16.32
CA LEU A 53 -13.51 16.05 17.66
C LEU A 53 -12.96 17.05 18.70
N ILE A 54 -11.80 17.65 18.42
CA ILE A 54 -11.18 18.65 19.31
C ILE A 54 -12.08 19.89 19.45
N ILE A 55 -12.71 20.35 18.37
CA ILE A 55 -13.63 21.50 18.42
C ILE A 55 -14.82 21.18 19.33
N ILE A 56 -15.46 20.02 19.13
CA ILE A 56 -16.62 19.58 19.93
C ILE A 56 -16.23 19.51 21.40
N GLU A 57 -15.12 18.84 21.71
CA GLU A 57 -14.62 18.69 23.08
C GLU A 57 -14.38 20.06 23.75
N ARG A 58 -13.69 20.99 23.07
CA ARG A 58 -13.45 22.33 23.59
C ARG A 58 -14.72 23.14 23.78
N THR A 59 -15.68 23.04 22.87
CA THR A 59 -16.97 23.73 23.02
C THR A 59 -17.79 23.19 24.19
N GLN A 60 -17.64 21.91 24.54
CA GLN A 60 -18.29 21.32 25.72
C GLN A 60 -17.60 21.72 27.02
N LEU A 61 -16.26 21.81 27.02
CA LEU A 61 -15.47 22.19 28.19
C LEU A 61 -15.52 23.70 28.47
N THR A 62 -15.64 24.53 27.43
CA THR A 62 -15.63 26.00 27.53
C THR A 62 -16.79 26.61 26.72
N PRO A 63 -18.04 26.48 27.19
CA PRO A 63 -19.23 26.90 26.44
C PRO A 63 -19.34 28.42 26.23
N GLU A 64 -18.59 29.21 27.01
CA GLU A 64 -18.57 30.67 26.89
C GLU A 64 -17.77 31.18 25.69
N VAL A 65 -16.95 30.31 25.07
CA VAL A 65 -16.12 30.67 23.93
C VAL A 65 -16.91 30.42 22.63
N PRO A 66 -17.36 31.47 21.92
CA PRO A 66 -18.11 31.28 20.68
C PRO A 66 -17.21 30.69 19.58
N PHE A 67 -17.81 29.88 18.71
CA PHE A 67 -17.16 29.35 17.51
C PHE A 67 -17.62 30.16 16.27
N PRO A 68 -16.70 30.65 15.41
CA PRO A 68 -15.24 30.58 15.49
C PRO A 68 -14.61 31.68 16.37
N SER A 69 -13.51 31.39 17.06
CA SER A 69 -12.71 32.35 17.84
C SER A 69 -11.21 32.01 17.81
N GLU A 70 -10.38 32.92 18.31
CA GLU A 70 -8.91 32.76 18.38
C GLU A 70 -8.47 31.54 19.20
N ALA A 71 -9.31 31.07 20.12
CA ALA A 71 -9.08 29.86 20.91
C ALA A 71 -9.04 28.56 20.09
N PHE A 72 -9.44 28.60 18.81
CA PHE A 72 -9.38 27.46 17.89
C PHE A 72 -8.28 27.60 16.82
N ASN A 73 -7.45 28.66 16.88
CA ASN A 73 -6.45 28.93 15.85
C ASN A 73 -5.38 27.83 15.76
N ASP A 74 -5.05 27.20 16.88
CA ASP A 74 -4.16 26.04 16.93
C ASP A 74 -4.76 24.82 16.22
N VAL A 75 -6.07 24.58 16.33
CA VAL A 75 -6.78 23.53 15.57
C VAL A 75 -6.71 23.84 14.08
N TYR A 76 -7.04 25.06 13.65
CA TYR A 76 -6.95 25.44 12.24
C TYR A 76 -5.53 25.30 11.69
N THR A 77 -4.52 25.68 12.47
CA THR A 77 -3.11 25.54 12.10
C THR A 77 -2.75 24.06 11.95
N ALA A 78 -3.16 23.20 12.89
CA ALA A 78 -2.93 21.77 12.82
C ALA A 78 -3.62 21.12 11.61
N SER A 79 -4.88 21.48 11.35
CA SER A 79 -5.62 21.02 10.18
C SER A 79 -4.97 21.48 8.87
N ALA A 80 -4.46 22.73 8.82
CA ALA A 80 -3.79 23.26 7.65
C ALA A 80 -2.47 22.53 7.36
N ILE A 81 -1.66 22.26 8.38
CA ILE A 81 -0.44 21.45 8.24
C ILE A 81 -0.79 20.04 7.77
N GLY A 82 -1.80 19.40 8.38
CA GLY A 82 -2.25 18.08 7.99
C GLY A 82 -2.74 18.03 6.54
N MET A 83 -3.56 18.99 6.12
CA MET A 83 -4.03 19.07 4.73
C MET A 83 -2.88 19.38 3.76
N GLY A 84 -1.89 20.17 4.19
CA GLY A 84 -0.65 20.37 3.43
C GLY A 84 0.08 19.05 3.15
N LEU A 85 0.17 18.15 4.13
CA LEU A 85 0.73 16.80 3.93
C LEU A 85 -0.12 15.96 2.95
N VAL A 86 -1.45 16.05 3.02
CA VAL A 86 -2.34 15.37 2.06
C VAL A 86 -2.12 15.88 0.64
N VAL A 87 -2.08 17.20 0.45
CA VAL A 87 -1.81 17.83 -0.85
C VAL A 87 -0.43 17.43 -1.37
N LEU A 88 0.58 17.37 -0.50
CA LEU A 88 1.91 16.88 -0.88
C LEU A 88 1.84 15.45 -1.43
N PHE A 89 1.08 14.55 -0.79
CA PHE A 89 0.89 13.19 -1.30
C PHE A 89 0.13 13.13 -2.62
N VAL A 90 -0.89 13.97 -2.78
CA VAL A 90 -1.61 14.12 -4.05
C VAL A 90 -0.63 14.50 -5.16
N VAL A 91 0.20 15.53 -4.95
CA VAL A 91 1.21 15.98 -5.92
C VAL A 91 2.22 14.87 -6.22
N MET A 92 2.75 14.20 -5.19
CA MET A 92 3.68 13.07 -5.38
C MET A 92 3.05 11.92 -6.18
N SER A 93 1.74 11.67 -6.04
CA SER A 93 1.04 10.60 -6.77
C SER A 93 1.01 10.80 -8.29
N PHE A 94 1.10 12.07 -8.75
CA PHE A 94 1.19 12.43 -10.16
C PHE A 94 2.61 12.29 -10.73
N ILE A 95 3.63 12.24 -9.88
CA ILE A 95 5.03 12.13 -10.30
C ILE A 95 5.45 10.65 -10.26
N ASN A 96 5.50 10.02 -11.44
CA ASN A 96 5.83 8.59 -11.56
C ASN A 96 7.16 8.20 -10.89
N ALA A 97 8.16 9.08 -10.92
CA ALA A 97 9.48 8.84 -10.30
C ALA A 97 9.43 8.76 -8.77
N VAL A 98 8.49 9.47 -8.12
CA VAL A 98 8.40 9.58 -6.66
C VAL A 98 7.38 8.60 -6.08
N ARG A 99 6.48 8.07 -6.90
CA ARG A 99 5.43 7.12 -6.48
C ARG A 99 5.92 5.95 -5.61
N PRO A 100 7.05 5.28 -5.89
CA PRO A 100 7.55 4.19 -5.03
C PRO A 100 7.90 4.64 -3.60
N PHE A 101 8.26 5.91 -3.43
CA PHE A 101 8.66 6.47 -2.14
C PHE A 101 7.47 6.90 -1.28
N ILE A 102 6.27 7.02 -1.86
CA ILE A 102 5.07 7.44 -1.13
C ILE A 102 4.87 6.54 0.10
N THR A 103 4.95 5.21 -0.06
CA THR A 103 4.81 4.21 1.02
C THR A 103 5.70 4.51 2.23
N TYR A 104 6.94 4.94 2.00
CA TYR A 104 7.91 5.22 3.06
C TYR A 104 7.73 6.61 3.68
N MET A 105 7.34 7.61 2.88
CA MET A 105 7.09 8.98 3.35
C MET A 105 5.85 9.10 4.27
N LEU A 106 4.96 8.12 4.23
CA LEU A 106 3.74 8.14 5.05
C LEU A 106 3.98 7.85 6.51
N ILE A 107 4.99 7.04 6.80
CA ILE A 107 5.37 6.67 8.16
C ILE A 107 5.74 7.92 8.96
N PRO A 108 6.73 8.73 8.55
CA PRO A 108 7.05 9.96 9.27
C PRO A 108 5.89 10.97 9.24
N ALA A 109 5.09 11.00 8.17
CA ALA A 109 3.91 11.86 8.13
C ALA A 109 2.86 11.48 9.17
N ASP A 110 2.65 10.18 9.45
CA ASP A 110 1.76 9.72 10.51
C ASP A 110 2.30 10.07 11.89
N PHE A 111 3.62 10.07 12.08
CA PHE A 111 4.22 10.48 13.35
C PHE A 111 3.98 11.97 13.61
N VAL A 112 4.16 12.79 12.56
CA VAL A 112 3.88 14.22 12.62
C VAL A 112 2.40 14.47 12.88
N LEU A 113 1.49 13.79 12.19
CA LEU A 113 0.05 13.94 12.40
C LEU A 113 -0.37 13.54 13.82
N ALA A 114 0.10 12.39 14.31
CA ALA A 114 -0.18 11.94 15.67
C ALA A 114 0.31 12.95 16.70
N GLY A 115 1.59 13.35 16.61
CA GLY A 115 2.17 14.31 17.54
C GLY A 115 1.47 15.67 17.49
N LEU A 116 1.16 16.16 16.29
CA LEU A 116 0.51 17.45 16.09
C LEU A 116 -0.88 17.48 16.70
N PHE A 117 -1.74 16.49 16.44
CA PHE A 117 -3.09 16.47 16.98
C PHE A 117 -3.13 16.22 18.49
N VAL A 118 -2.23 15.38 19.02
CA VAL A 118 -2.07 15.19 20.48
C VAL A 118 -1.63 16.51 21.13
N LEU A 119 -0.67 17.22 20.53
CA LEU A 119 -0.21 18.52 21.02
C LEU A 119 -1.35 19.54 21.02
N THR A 120 -2.06 19.66 19.91
CA THR A 120 -3.21 20.57 19.78
C THR A 120 -4.31 20.23 20.76
N SER A 121 -4.58 18.96 21.04
CA SER A 121 -5.58 18.58 22.07
C SER A 121 -5.13 18.82 23.51
N ASN A 122 -3.91 19.37 23.74
CA ASN A 122 -3.30 19.47 25.06
C ASN A 122 -3.21 18.11 25.78
N ALA A 123 -2.84 17.07 25.04
CA ALA A 123 -2.78 15.69 25.54
C ALA A 123 -4.11 15.14 26.07
N ASP A 124 -5.24 15.54 25.47
CA ASP A 124 -6.52 14.93 25.81
C ASP A 124 -6.47 13.41 25.49
N PRO A 125 -6.79 12.53 26.47
CA PRO A 125 -6.72 11.08 26.27
C PRO A 125 -7.67 10.55 25.19
N LEU A 126 -8.85 11.15 25.02
CA LEU A 126 -9.81 10.74 24.00
C LEU A 126 -9.23 11.01 22.61
N VAL A 127 -8.67 12.20 22.40
CA VAL A 127 -8.02 12.56 21.13
C VAL A 127 -6.77 11.71 20.90
N PHE A 128 -5.99 11.41 21.94
CA PHE A 128 -4.86 10.48 21.84
C PHE A 128 -5.31 9.10 21.36
N VAL A 129 -6.31 8.49 22.01
CA VAL A 129 -6.81 7.16 21.64
C VAL A 129 -7.38 7.15 20.23
N ALA A 130 -8.19 8.16 19.88
CA ALA A 130 -8.78 8.27 18.55
C ALA A 130 -7.71 8.45 17.46
N SER A 131 -6.74 9.34 17.70
CA SER A 131 -5.70 9.66 16.73
C SER A 131 -4.74 8.49 16.51
N VAL A 132 -4.19 7.95 17.59
CA VAL A 132 -3.25 6.82 17.56
C VAL A 132 -3.94 5.56 17.04
N GLY A 133 -5.14 5.26 17.52
CA GLY A 133 -5.91 4.09 17.08
C GLY A 133 -6.23 4.13 15.59
N TYR A 134 -6.70 5.28 15.09
CA TYR A 134 -7.00 5.44 13.67
C TYR A 134 -5.75 5.28 12.80
N LEU A 135 -4.66 5.95 13.16
CA LEU A 135 -3.40 5.89 12.39
C LEU A 135 -2.73 4.51 12.46
N ALA A 136 -2.86 3.81 13.59
CA ALA A 136 -2.39 2.43 13.74
C ALA A 136 -3.17 1.47 12.83
N VAL A 137 -4.51 1.48 12.92
CA VAL A 137 -5.38 0.62 12.12
C VAL A 137 -5.17 0.89 10.62
N THR A 138 -5.20 2.15 10.20
CA THR A 138 -4.96 2.50 8.79
C THR A 138 -3.53 2.17 8.34
N GLY A 139 -2.55 2.28 9.23
CA GLY A 139 -1.17 1.81 9.02
C GLY A 139 -1.10 0.32 8.73
N PHE A 140 -1.74 -0.52 9.55
CA PHE A 140 -1.78 -1.97 9.34
C PHE A 140 -2.48 -2.35 8.04
N LEU A 141 -3.66 -1.78 7.78
CA LEU A 141 -4.45 -2.09 6.58
C LEU A 141 -3.69 -1.79 5.28
N ARG A 142 -2.79 -0.81 5.32
CA ARG A 142 -2.14 -0.28 4.12
C ARG A 142 -0.71 -0.76 3.93
N LEU A 143 0.09 -0.72 4.98
CA LEU A 143 1.52 -1.00 4.92
C LEU A 143 1.81 -2.51 5.10
N GLY A 144 0.80 -3.31 5.43
CA GLY A 144 0.94 -4.72 5.78
C GLY A 144 1.46 -4.90 7.20
N ALA A 145 1.67 -6.16 7.62
CA ALA A 145 1.98 -6.45 9.01
C ALA A 145 3.31 -5.83 9.50
N ILE A 146 4.38 -5.90 8.68
CA ILE A 146 5.73 -5.47 9.10
C ILE A 146 5.82 -3.94 9.16
N LEU A 147 5.56 -3.25 8.05
CA LEU A 147 5.65 -1.80 7.98
C LEU A 147 4.52 -1.13 8.78
N GLY A 148 3.34 -1.75 8.85
CA GLY A 148 2.24 -1.30 9.70
C GLY A 148 2.58 -1.38 11.19
N GLY A 149 3.33 -2.42 11.60
CA GLY A 149 3.87 -2.53 12.95
C GLY A 149 4.84 -1.40 13.28
N ILE A 150 5.79 -1.10 12.37
CA ILE A 150 6.73 0.03 12.53
C ILE A 150 5.97 1.36 12.61
N ASN A 151 4.98 1.56 11.74
CA ASN A 151 4.15 2.76 11.77
C ASN A 151 3.41 2.92 13.10
N THR A 152 2.76 1.85 13.56
CA THR A 152 2.01 1.86 14.82
C THR A 152 2.91 2.17 16.01
N LEU A 153 4.07 1.52 16.10
CA LEU A 153 5.04 1.80 17.17
C LEU A 153 5.50 3.26 17.15
N GLY A 154 5.79 3.81 15.97
CA GLY A 154 6.24 5.20 15.87
C GLY A 154 5.12 6.22 16.12
N VAL A 155 3.88 5.94 15.72
CA VAL A 155 2.69 6.76 16.04
C VAL A 155 2.45 6.79 17.54
N VAL A 156 2.50 5.62 18.20
CA VAL A 156 2.38 5.51 19.67
C VAL A 156 3.52 6.27 20.35
N ALA A 157 4.76 6.07 19.90
CA ALA A 157 5.93 6.76 20.47
C ALA A 157 5.86 8.27 20.28
N ALA A 158 5.39 8.76 19.12
CA ALA A 158 5.20 10.18 18.86
C ALA A 158 4.13 10.78 19.78
N GLY A 159 2.99 10.11 19.93
CA GLY A 159 1.93 10.55 20.85
C GLY A 159 2.39 10.58 22.31
N ILE A 160 3.03 9.51 22.80
CA ILE A 160 3.56 9.45 24.16
C ILE A 160 4.66 10.50 24.37
N GLY A 161 5.54 10.70 23.39
CA GLY A 161 6.59 11.71 23.46
C GLY A 161 6.03 13.12 23.65
N VAL A 162 4.94 13.46 22.97
CA VAL A 162 4.23 14.73 23.16
C VAL A 162 3.58 14.84 24.53
N ILE A 163 2.99 13.75 25.04
CA ILE A 163 2.40 13.73 26.39
C ILE A 163 3.47 13.97 27.45
N ILE A 164 4.62 13.30 27.35
CA ILE A 164 5.76 13.51 28.26
C ILE A 164 6.26 14.95 28.18
N TYR A 165 6.38 15.50 26.97
CA TYR A 165 6.78 16.88 26.75
C TYR A 165 5.83 17.87 27.44
N LEU A 166 4.51 17.69 27.26
CA LEU A 166 3.50 18.54 27.88
C LEU A 166 3.45 18.39 29.41
N ALA A 167 3.61 17.16 29.94
CA ALA A 167 3.68 16.91 31.37
C ALA A 167 4.89 17.64 32.00
N GLY A 168 6.03 17.64 31.30
CA GLY A 168 7.23 18.36 31.73
C GLY A 168 7.08 19.88 31.75
N GLN A 169 6.34 20.46 30.80
CA GLN A 169 6.15 21.91 30.73
C GLN A 169 5.05 22.43 31.67
N ASN A 170 3.91 21.75 31.71
CA ASN A 170 2.69 22.30 32.31
C ASN A 170 2.37 21.72 33.69
N LYS A 171 3.18 20.79 34.22
CA LYS A 171 2.90 20.02 35.46
C LYS A 171 1.48 19.46 35.51
N ARG A 172 0.90 19.18 34.34
CA ARG A 172 -0.47 18.71 34.20
C ARG A 172 -0.45 17.20 34.30
N GLU A 173 -1.16 16.67 35.29
CA GLU A 173 -1.42 15.24 35.37
C GLU A 173 -2.48 14.90 34.31
N VAL A 174 -2.14 13.98 33.41
CA VAL A 174 -3.07 13.45 32.42
C VAL A 174 -3.77 12.26 33.05
N ASP A 175 -5.04 12.43 33.40
CA ASP A 175 -5.83 11.33 33.96
C ASP A 175 -6.45 10.48 32.83
N PHE A 176 -5.94 9.26 32.67
CA PHE A 176 -6.46 8.28 31.71
C PHE A 176 -7.62 7.44 32.27
N THR A 177 -7.91 7.53 33.57
CA THR A 177 -8.90 6.68 34.26
C THR A 177 -10.26 6.68 33.58
N PRO A 178 -10.87 7.83 33.22
CA PRO A 178 -12.19 7.83 32.56
C PRO A 178 -12.15 7.27 31.12
N TYR A 179 -10.97 7.15 30.52
CA TYR A 179 -10.76 6.72 29.14
C TYR A 179 -10.17 5.31 29.01
N LEU A 180 -10.07 4.56 30.10
CA LEU A 180 -9.57 3.18 30.08
C LEU A 180 -10.38 2.28 29.16
N LEU A 181 -11.71 2.38 29.18
CA LEU A 181 -12.59 1.58 28.33
C LEU A 181 -12.37 1.83 26.83
N PRO A 182 -12.45 3.09 26.31
CA PRO A 182 -12.17 3.36 24.91
C PRO A 182 -10.72 3.01 24.53
N MET A 183 -9.75 3.19 25.44
CA MET A 183 -8.37 2.80 25.21
C MET A 183 -8.21 1.28 25.04
N MET A 184 -8.86 0.48 25.89
CA MET A 184 -8.89 -0.98 25.78
C MET A 184 -9.54 -1.43 24.48
N LEU A 185 -10.67 -0.82 24.09
CA LEU A 185 -11.35 -1.12 22.84
C LEU A 185 -10.46 -0.79 21.63
N ALA A 186 -9.79 0.36 21.63
CA ALA A 186 -8.86 0.74 20.56
C ALA A 186 -7.67 -0.22 20.46
N MET A 187 -7.12 -0.65 21.61
CA MET A 187 -6.06 -1.66 21.64
C MET A 187 -6.55 -3.01 21.10
N LEU A 188 -7.73 -3.46 21.51
CA LEU A 188 -8.30 -4.73 21.07
C LEU A 188 -8.58 -4.72 19.56
N LEU A 189 -9.16 -3.63 19.04
CA LEU A 189 -9.39 -3.46 17.61
C LEU A 189 -8.08 -3.42 16.81
N SER A 190 -7.09 -2.67 17.29
CA SER A 190 -5.78 -2.58 16.65
C SER A 190 -5.07 -3.94 16.62
N ALA A 191 -5.12 -4.68 17.73
CA ALA A 191 -4.58 -6.03 17.82
C ALA A 191 -5.32 -7.01 16.89
N GLY A 192 -6.66 -6.94 16.86
CA GLY A 192 -7.48 -7.78 15.98
C GLY A 192 -7.17 -7.54 14.50
N VAL A 193 -7.08 -6.27 14.09
CA VAL A 193 -6.70 -5.89 12.72
C VAL A 193 -5.26 -6.33 12.41
N GLY A 194 -4.34 -6.17 13.36
CA GLY A 194 -2.96 -6.62 13.21
C GLY A 194 -2.84 -8.14 13.01
N ILE A 195 -3.55 -8.94 13.82
CA ILE A 195 -3.59 -10.40 13.70
C ILE A 195 -4.21 -10.80 12.36
N TRP A 196 -5.33 -10.18 11.98
CA TRP A 196 -5.99 -10.44 10.71
C TRP A 196 -5.04 -10.18 9.53
N MET A 197 -4.35 -9.03 9.53
CA MET A 197 -3.40 -8.67 8.48
C MET A 197 -2.21 -9.62 8.45
N TYR A 198 -1.69 -10.04 9.62
CA TYR A 198 -0.64 -11.04 9.70
C TYR A 198 -1.06 -12.39 9.09
N MET A 199 -2.29 -12.84 9.37
CA MET A 199 -2.83 -14.06 8.76
C MET A 199 -3.00 -13.93 7.25
N GLN A 200 -3.51 -12.78 6.79
CA GLN A 200 -3.71 -12.50 5.37
C GLN A 200 -2.38 -12.46 4.59
N ASP A 201 -1.35 -11.80 5.13
CA ASP A 201 -0.01 -11.77 4.55
C ASP A 201 0.61 -13.18 4.52
N GLY A 202 0.42 -13.96 5.59
CA GLY A 202 0.89 -15.35 5.68
C GLY A 202 0.27 -16.25 4.62
N LEU A 203 -1.06 -16.21 4.46
CA LEU A 203 -1.80 -17.01 3.48
C LEU A 203 -1.52 -16.55 2.05
N GLY A 204 -1.53 -15.23 1.79
CA GLY A 204 -1.29 -14.67 0.46
C GLY A 204 0.11 -14.94 -0.07
N SER A 205 1.13 -14.95 0.80
CA SER A 205 2.50 -15.27 0.40
C SER A 205 2.67 -16.73 -0.06
N ASN A 206 1.94 -17.66 0.57
CA ASN A 206 1.94 -19.07 0.19
C ASN A 206 1.24 -19.29 -1.15
N GLU A 207 0.13 -18.58 -1.36
CA GLU A 207 -0.64 -18.67 -2.61
C GLU A 207 0.13 -18.09 -3.80
N GLN A 208 0.79 -16.93 -3.63
CA GLN A 208 1.67 -16.39 -4.67
C GLN A 208 2.87 -17.30 -4.97
N ARG A 209 3.45 -17.94 -3.94
CA ARG A 209 4.52 -18.93 -4.14
C ARG A 209 4.02 -20.13 -4.92
N ASN A 210 2.81 -20.61 -4.64
CA ASN A 210 2.20 -21.72 -5.36
C ASN A 210 1.87 -21.33 -6.81
N LEU A 211 1.34 -20.13 -7.04
CA LEU A 211 1.10 -19.61 -8.40
C LEU A 211 2.40 -19.47 -9.21
N ARG A 212 3.49 -19.00 -8.60
CA ARG A 212 4.80 -18.97 -9.26
C ARG A 212 5.32 -20.36 -9.60
N LYS A 213 5.13 -21.35 -8.72
CA LYS A 213 5.48 -22.74 -8.99
C LYS A 213 4.66 -23.30 -10.15
N LEU A 214 3.34 -23.10 -10.12
CA LEU A 214 2.42 -23.50 -11.18
C LEU A 214 2.78 -22.85 -12.52
N ALA A 215 3.06 -21.55 -12.56
CA ALA A 215 3.50 -20.86 -13.77
C ALA A 215 4.80 -21.47 -14.32
N LYS A 216 5.77 -21.74 -13.45
CA LYS A 216 7.04 -22.37 -13.84
C LYS A 216 6.85 -23.81 -14.37
N GLU A 217 5.96 -24.58 -13.76
CA GLU A 217 5.60 -25.92 -14.26
C GLU A 217 4.92 -25.87 -15.63
N ARG A 218 4.02 -24.91 -15.85
CA ARG A 218 3.37 -24.72 -17.16
C ARG A 218 4.38 -24.30 -18.23
N ASP A 219 5.33 -23.42 -17.92
CA ASP A 219 6.41 -23.07 -18.85
C ASP A 219 7.27 -24.27 -19.24
N LEU A 220 7.57 -25.14 -18.27
CA LEU A 220 8.28 -26.40 -18.52
C LEU A 220 7.48 -27.33 -19.45
N GLN A 221 6.18 -27.50 -19.20
CA GLN A 221 5.30 -28.32 -20.05
C GLN A 221 5.23 -27.79 -21.48
N VAL A 222 5.11 -26.47 -21.66
CA VAL A 222 5.10 -25.84 -22.99
C VAL A 222 6.44 -26.03 -23.71
N LYS A 223 7.56 -25.93 -22.97
CA LYS A 223 8.89 -26.17 -23.52
C LYS A 223 9.05 -27.62 -23.99
N GLU A 224 8.66 -28.60 -23.17
CA GLU A 224 8.69 -30.02 -23.55
C GLU A 224 7.79 -30.30 -24.77
N ALA A 225 6.59 -29.72 -24.83
CA ALA A 225 5.69 -29.88 -25.97
C ALA A 225 6.30 -29.32 -27.26
N ARG A 226 7.01 -28.19 -27.19
CA ARG A 226 7.75 -27.63 -28.33
C ARG A 226 8.89 -28.54 -28.78
N GLU A 227 9.63 -29.13 -27.84
CA GLU A 227 10.70 -30.09 -28.16
C GLU A 227 10.14 -31.36 -28.82
N ARG A 228 9.01 -31.88 -28.33
CA ARG A 228 8.30 -33.02 -28.95
C ARG A 228 7.75 -32.69 -30.34
N ALA A 229 7.19 -31.50 -30.53
CA ALA A 229 6.72 -31.06 -31.85
C ALA A 229 7.88 -30.94 -32.85
N LYS A 230 9.04 -30.44 -32.40
CA LYS A 230 10.25 -30.35 -33.22
C LYS A 230 10.75 -31.74 -33.63
N SER A 231 10.83 -32.69 -32.69
CA SER A 231 11.26 -34.05 -33.01
C SER A 231 10.29 -34.78 -33.95
N LEU A 232 8.98 -34.60 -33.79
CA LEU A 232 7.97 -35.14 -34.72
C LEU A 232 8.10 -34.55 -36.13
N THR A 233 8.39 -33.25 -36.23
CA THR A 233 8.62 -32.59 -37.52
C THR A 233 9.88 -33.15 -38.20
N GLU A 234 10.95 -33.38 -37.43
CA GLU A 234 12.19 -33.96 -37.92
C GLU A 234 12.00 -35.40 -38.40
N LEU A 235 11.28 -36.23 -37.65
CA LEU A 235 10.91 -37.60 -38.04
C LEU A 235 10.06 -37.62 -39.32
N THR A 236 9.10 -36.70 -39.44
CA THR A 236 8.24 -36.59 -40.62
C THR A 236 9.04 -36.19 -41.86
N ASN A 237 10.01 -35.27 -41.72
CA ASN A 237 10.93 -34.91 -42.80
C ASN A 237 11.81 -36.09 -43.23
N ILE A 238 12.30 -36.89 -42.28
CA ILE A 238 13.08 -38.10 -42.59
C ILE A 238 12.20 -39.12 -43.35
N LEU A 239 10.98 -39.36 -42.89
CA LEU A 239 10.02 -40.27 -43.54
C LEU A 239 9.62 -39.79 -44.94
N ALA A 240 9.37 -38.49 -45.13
CA ALA A 240 9.10 -37.92 -46.44
C ALA A 240 10.32 -38.03 -47.37
N GLY A 241 11.53 -37.85 -46.82
CA GLY A 241 12.79 -38.07 -47.54
C GLY A 241 12.95 -39.52 -48.01
N THR A 242 12.69 -40.51 -47.14
CA THR A 242 12.78 -41.93 -47.51
C THR A 242 11.69 -42.37 -48.48
N LEU A 243 10.49 -41.80 -48.40
CA LEU A 243 9.42 -42.06 -49.39
C LEU A 243 9.80 -41.59 -50.80
N ASN A 244 10.45 -40.43 -50.91
CA ASN A 244 10.90 -39.91 -52.21
C ASN A 244 12.02 -40.77 -52.82
N PHE A 245 12.92 -41.34 -52.01
CA PHE A 245 13.91 -42.29 -52.50
C PHE A 245 13.28 -43.54 -53.12
N ARG A 246 12.16 -44.03 -52.56
CA ARG A 246 11.47 -45.20 -53.11
C ARG A 246 10.84 -44.90 -54.49
N LYS A 247 10.38 -43.67 -54.72
CA LYS A 247 9.78 -43.24 -55.99
C LYS A 247 10.79 -42.94 -57.10
N VAL A 248 12.08 -42.80 -56.77
CA VAL A 248 13.19 -42.65 -57.73
C VAL A 248 13.75 -44.02 -58.15
N LEU A 249 13.43 -45.08 -57.41
CA LEU A 249 13.89 -46.45 -57.64
C LEU A 249 12.88 -47.33 -58.41
N GLU A 250 11.65 -46.84 -58.62
CA GLU A 250 10.67 -47.35 -59.61
C GLU A 250 10.73 -46.51 -60.89
#